data_AF-A0A924LWQ2-F1
#
_entry.id   AF-A0A924LWQ2-F1
#
_cell.length_a   1.000
_cell.length_b   1.000
_cell.length_c   1.000
_cell.angle_alpha   90.00
_cell.angle_beta   90.00
_cell.angle_gamma   90.00
#
_symmetry.space_group_name_H-M   'P 1'
#
loop_
_entity.id
_entity.type
_entity.pdbx_description
1 polymer ?
#
loop_
_entity_poly.entity_id
_entity_poly.type
_entity_poly.pdbx_seq_one_letter_code
_entity_poly.pdbx_strand_id
1 'polypeptide(L)'
;MQAVTPSSGEYVGNFAPERMAAVDRQRVQREHAEWMGTYGQLPPGAALRNGYASWGQRFGAYLVDSLVSFVLVIGAAVMLGGMGVSHTSALLMSLSLPLLYSAAMISSSLQGTLGHLAAGITVCDKQGYRVGIAQALGRSCAKMLEGVLPFMLASAFTIGTSERKQSLHDMIAGTVCVRR
;
A
#
# COMPACT_ATOMS: atom_id res chain seq x y z
N MET A 1 14.89 27.48 -17.05
CA MET A 1 15.36 26.73 -15.87
C MET A 1 15.29 25.25 -16.23
N GLN A 2 16.43 24.61 -16.46
CA GLN A 2 16.49 23.18 -16.76
C GLN A 2 16.27 22.40 -15.46
N ALA A 3 15.25 21.54 -15.44
CA ALA A 3 15.05 20.60 -14.35
C ALA A 3 16.23 19.61 -14.38
N VAL A 4 17.13 19.75 -13.41
CA VAL A 4 18.18 18.76 -13.16
C VAL A 4 17.49 17.54 -12.56
N THR A 5 17.11 16.58 -13.39
CA THR A 5 16.76 15.24 -12.91
C THR A 5 18.04 14.60 -12.37
N PRO A 6 18.14 14.26 -11.07
CA PRO A 6 19.30 13.54 -10.56
C PRO A 6 19.37 12.17 -11.23
N SER A 7 20.56 11.76 -11.64
CA SER A 7 20.79 10.47 -12.28
C SER A 7 20.35 9.33 -11.36
N SER A 8 19.55 8.42 -11.92
CA SER A 8 18.87 7.30 -11.25
C SER A 8 19.80 6.19 -10.72
N GLY A 9 21.10 6.46 -10.58
CA GLY A 9 22.13 5.46 -10.28
C GLY A 9 22.65 5.44 -8.83
N GLU A 10 22.49 6.52 -8.05
CA GLU A 10 23.09 6.60 -6.70
C GLU A 10 22.19 6.12 -5.55
N TYR A 11 20.90 5.90 -5.78
CA TYR A 11 19.94 5.60 -4.71
C TYR A 11 19.83 4.11 -4.33
N VAL A 12 20.63 3.22 -4.92
CA VAL A 12 20.47 1.75 -4.71
C VAL A 12 21.62 1.13 -3.92
N GLY A 13 22.69 1.88 -3.60
CA GLY A 13 23.85 1.35 -2.88
C GLY A 13 23.88 1.74 -1.40
N ASN A 14 23.63 0.78 -0.50
CA ASN A 14 24.02 0.82 0.92
C ASN A 14 23.66 2.10 1.71
N PHE A 15 22.39 2.21 2.11
CA PHE A 15 21.96 3.16 3.13
C PHE A 15 22.32 2.65 4.54
N ALA A 16 23.59 2.79 4.91
CA ALA A 16 24.03 2.66 6.29
C ALA A 16 23.49 3.86 7.10
N PRO A 17 22.84 3.64 8.27
CA PRO A 17 22.24 4.71 9.08
C PRO A 17 23.24 5.79 9.52
N GLU A 18 24.54 5.46 9.56
CA GLU A 18 25.61 6.34 10.02
C GLU A 18 25.88 7.53 9.07
N ARG A 19 25.58 7.40 7.77
CA ARG A 19 25.72 8.52 6.81
C ARG A 19 24.55 9.51 6.85
N MET A 20 23.46 9.18 7.54
CA MET A 20 22.30 10.09 7.69
C MET A 20 22.55 11.22 8.68
N ALA A 21 23.52 11.07 9.59
CA ALA A 21 23.82 12.09 10.59
C ALA A 21 24.37 13.41 9.99
N ALA A 22 24.89 13.36 8.75
CA ALA A 22 25.43 14.52 8.05
C ALA A 22 24.50 15.08 6.95
N VAL A 23 23.41 14.39 6.61
CA VAL A 23 22.42 14.92 5.66
C VAL A 23 21.53 15.90 6.41
N ASP A 24 21.67 17.18 6.08
CA ASP A 24 20.92 18.27 6.68
C ASP A 24 19.41 17.95 6.72
N ARG A 25 18.87 17.81 7.94
CA ARG A 25 17.44 17.54 8.16
C ARG A 25 16.55 18.56 7.44
N GLN A 26 17.02 19.80 7.30
CA GLN A 26 16.29 20.84 6.58
C GLN A 26 16.21 20.55 5.08
N ARG A 27 17.29 20.01 4.49
CA ARG A 27 17.31 19.58 3.09
C ARG A 27 16.32 18.44 2.85
N VAL A 28 16.32 17.43 3.71
CA VAL A 28 15.36 16.30 3.61
C VAL A 28 13.92 16.77 3.76
N GLN A 29 13.65 17.69 4.69
CA GLN A 29 12.31 18.27 4.88
C GLN A 29 11.84 19.11 3.70
N ARG A 30 12.75 19.89 3.08
CA ARG A 30 12.45 20.68 1.88
C ARG A 30 12.18 19.78 0.68
N GLU A 31 13.01 18.78 0.45
CA GLU A 31 12.79 17.78 -0.61
C GLU A 31 11.46 17.04 -0.38
N HIS A 32 11.14 16.65 0.86
CA HIS A 32 9.84 16.07 1.19
C HIS A 32 8.68 17.00 0.84
N ALA A 33 8.75 18.28 1.21
CA ALA A 33 7.70 19.26 0.92
C ALA A 33 7.55 19.50 -0.59
N GLU A 34 8.66 19.60 -1.31
CA GLU A 34 8.67 19.80 -2.77
C GLU A 34 8.11 18.60 -3.52
N TRP A 35 8.52 17.39 -3.16
CA TRP A 35 8.05 16.16 -3.80
C TRP A 35 6.57 15.89 -3.51
N MET A 36 6.12 16.14 -2.27
CA MET A 36 4.71 16.05 -1.92
C MET A 36 3.88 17.12 -2.64
N GLY A 37 4.39 18.35 -2.75
CA GLY A 37 3.70 19.44 -3.44
C GLY A 37 3.63 19.28 -4.96
N THR A 38 4.68 18.72 -5.57
CA THR A 38 4.81 18.60 -7.03
C THR A 38 4.26 17.29 -7.56
N TYR A 39 4.55 16.17 -6.88
CA TYR A 39 4.25 14.82 -7.37
C TYR A 39 3.19 14.09 -6.54
N GLY A 40 2.80 14.63 -5.37
CA GLY A 40 1.85 13.97 -4.47
C GLY A 40 2.34 12.61 -3.95
N GLN A 41 3.66 12.41 -3.92
CA GLN A 41 4.32 11.19 -3.42
C GLN A 41 5.69 11.54 -2.85
N LEU A 42 6.22 10.69 -1.96
CA LEU A 42 7.57 10.82 -1.45
C LEU A 42 8.62 10.53 -2.54
N PRO A 43 9.85 11.09 -2.43
CA PRO A 43 10.92 10.76 -3.35
C PRO A 43 11.21 9.25 -3.35
N PRO A 44 11.64 8.68 -4.49
CA PRO A 44 11.98 7.27 -4.59
C PRO A 44 12.99 6.86 -3.51
N GLY A 45 12.79 5.70 -2.90
CA GLY A 45 13.60 5.22 -1.78
C GLY A 45 13.37 5.93 -0.44
N ALA A 46 12.69 7.08 -0.38
CA ALA A 46 12.39 7.73 0.90
C ALA A 46 11.47 6.89 1.78
N ALA A 47 10.49 6.25 1.16
CA ALA A 47 9.57 5.31 1.78
C ALA A 47 10.33 4.13 2.43
N LEU A 48 11.40 3.64 1.78
CA LEU A 48 12.20 2.50 2.28
C LEU A 48 13.03 2.84 3.52
N ARG A 49 13.35 4.12 3.76
CA ARG A 49 14.16 4.56 4.93
C ARG A 49 13.47 4.31 6.26
N ASN A 50 12.15 4.32 6.28
CA ASN A 50 11.36 4.16 7.50
C ASN A 50 11.31 2.71 8.00
N GLY A 51 11.86 1.78 7.21
CA GLY A 51 11.83 0.34 7.46
C GLY A 51 10.52 -0.31 7.00
N TYR A 52 10.55 -1.63 6.88
CA TYR A 52 9.38 -2.41 6.46
C TYR A 52 8.35 -2.53 7.58
N ALA A 53 7.07 -2.45 7.21
CA ALA A 53 5.97 -2.61 8.15
C ALA A 53 6.00 -4.00 8.80
N SER A 54 5.82 -4.06 10.11
CA SER A 54 5.78 -5.32 10.85
C SER A 54 4.50 -6.11 10.54
N TRP A 55 4.51 -7.41 10.84
CA TRP A 55 3.32 -8.25 10.70
C TRP A 55 2.12 -7.69 11.50
N GLY A 56 2.34 -7.24 12.73
CA GLY A 56 1.29 -6.69 13.59
C GLY A 56 0.67 -5.41 13.05
N GLN A 57 1.46 -4.51 12.44
CA GLN A 57 0.91 -3.32 11.78
C GLN A 57 0.01 -3.70 10.60
N ARG A 58 0.44 -4.68 9.79
CA ARG A 58 -0.37 -5.17 8.66
C ARG A 58 -1.66 -5.85 9.13
N PHE A 59 -1.60 -6.57 10.25
CA PHE A 59 -2.80 -7.13 10.89
C PHE A 59 -3.75 -6.04 11.37
N GLY A 60 -3.25 -5.02 12.07
CA GLY A 60 -4.05 -3.87 12.49
C GLY A 60 -4.70 -3.15 11.31
N ALA A 61 -3.95 -2.93 10.23
CA ALA A 61 -4.48 -2.38 8.98
C ALA A 61 -5.59 -3.26 8.40
N TYR A 62 -5.39 -4.58 8.39
CA TYR A 62 -6.37 -5.54 7.91
C TYR A 62 -7.68 -5.50 8.72
N LEU A 63 -7.62 -5.41 10.05
CA LEU A 63 -8.81 -5.31 10.89
C LEU A 63 -9.65 -4.08 10.52
N VAL A 64 -9.01 -2.92 10.39
CA VAL A 64 -9.69 -1.69 9.99
C VAL A 64 -10.27 -1.81 8.58
N ASP A 65 -9.49 -2.32 7.63
CA ASP A 65 -9.96 -2.52 6.26
C ASP A 65 -11.11 -3.53 6.16
N SER A 66 -11.13 -4.54 7.03
CA SER A 66 -12.22 -5.53 7.07
C SER A 66 -13.54 -4.90 7.51
N LEU A 67 -13.49 -3.97 8.48
CA LEU A 67 -14.66 -3.22 8.92
C LEU A 67 -15.17 -2.30 7.81
N VAL A 68 -14.28 -1.55 7.16
CA VAL A 68 -14.65 -0.67 6.03
C VAL A 68 -15.27 -1.50 4.90
N SER A 69 -14.65 -2.63 4.54
CA SER A 69 -15.15 -3.52 3.49
C SER A 69 -16.50 -4.13 3.85
N PHE A 70 -16.70 -4.51 5.11
CA PHE A 70 -17.96 -5.06 5.60
C PHE A 70 -19.11 -4.04 5.47
N VAL A 71 -18.88 -2.79 5.89
CA VAL A 71 -19.86 -1.71 5.74
C VAL A 71 -20.18 -1.44 4.27
N LEU A 72 -19.17 -1.38 3.40
CA LEU A 72 -19.37 -1.18 1.96
C LEU A 72 -20.21 -2.30 1.33
N VAL A 73 -19.90 -3.55 1.65
CA VAL A 73 -20.59 -4.73 1.10
C VAL A 73 -22.04 -4.81 1.59
N ILE A 74 -22.28 -4.65 2.90
CA ILE A 74 -23.65 -4.71 3.44
C ILE A 74 -24.48 -3.53 2.96
N GLY A 75 -23.92 -2.31 3.00
CA GLY A 75 -24.62 -1.12 2.53
C GLY A 75 -25.05 -1.25 1.07
N ALA A 76 -24.15 -1.72 0.20
CA ALA A 76 -24.46 -1.98 -1.19
C ALA A 76 -25.50 -3.10 -1.38
N ALA A 77 -25.35 -4.23 -0.67
CA ALA A 77 -26.28 -5.35 -0.76
C ALA A 77 -27.71 -4.97 -0.32
N VAL A 78 -27.84 -4.20 0.77
CA VAL A 78 -29.14 -3.71 1.26
C VAL A 78 -29.77 -2.74 0.27
N MET A 79 -28.99 -1.76 -0.24
CA MET A 79 -29.47 -0.78 -1.22
C MET A 79 -29.93 -1.46 -2.51
N LEU A 80 -29.11 -2.35 -3.08
CA LEU A 80 -29.44 -3.08 -4.31
C LEU A 80 -30.64 -4.02 -4.11
N GLY A 81 -30.73 -4.70 -2.96
CA GLY A 81 -31.90 -5.52 -2.62
C GLY A 81 -33.19 -4.70 -2.53
N GLY A 82 -33.13 -3.50 -1.94
CA GLY A 82 -34.26 -2.55 -1.91
C GLY A 82 -34.66 -2.05 -3.31
N MET A 83 -33.73 -2.05 -4.26
CA MET A 83 -33.98 -1.73 -5.67
C MET A 83 -34.50 -2.92 -6.50
N GLY A 84 -34.73 -4.09 -5.88
CA GLY A 84 -35.23 -5.29 -6.55
C GLY A 84 -34.18 -6.08 -7.35
N VAL A 85 -32.89 -5.77 -7.17
CA VAL A 85 -31.78 -6.53 -7.75
C VAL A 85 -31.73 -7.91 -7.09
N SER A 86 -31.52 -8.97 -7.87
CA SER A 86 -31.49 -10.33 -7.34
C SER A 86 -30.37 -10.50 -6.30
N HIS A 87 -30.60 -11.29 -5.25
CA HIS A 87 -29.62 -11.47 -4.17
C HIS A 87 -28.24 -11.93 -4.68
N THR A 88 -28.21 -12.78 -5.71
CA THR A 88 -26.97 -13.27 -6.32
C THR A 88 -26.22 -12.15 -7.04
N SER A 89 -26.91 -11.33 -7.84
CA SER A 89 -26.27 -10.21 -8.54
C SER A 89 -25.84 -9.10 -7.56
N ALA A 90 -26.65 -8.81 -6.54
CA ALA A 90 -26.31 -7.86 -5.49
C ALA A 90 -25.03 -8.27 -4.73
N LEU A 91 -24.88 -9.56 -4.39
CA LEU A 91 -23.67 -10.07 -3.74
C LEU A 91 -22.43 -9.95 -4.65
N LEU A 92 -22.53 -10.35 -5.92
CA LEU A 92 -21.41 -10.28 -6.87
C LEU A 92 -20.95 -8.83 -7.09
N MET A 93 -21.90 -7.90 -7.26
CA MET A 93 -21.60 -6.47 -7.38
C MET A 93 -20.96 -5.92 -6.10
N SER A 94 -21.48 -6.29 -4.93
CA SER A 94 -20.97 -5.80 -3.65
C SER A 94 -19.55 -6.30 -3.36
N LEU A 95 -19.21 -7.53 -3.74
CA LEU A 95 -17.84 -8.07 -3.58
C LEU A 95 -16.78 -7.36 -4.44
N SER A 96 -17.18 -6.68 -5.51
CA SER A 96 -16.25 -5.88 -6.33
C SER A 96 -15.85 -4.56 -5.66
N LEU A 97 -16.65 -4.05 -4.71
CA LEU A 97 -16.42 -2.75 -4.08
C LEU A 97 -15.13 -2.70 -3.24
N PRO A 98 -14.84 -3.67 -2.33
CA PRO A 98 -13.58 -3.67 -1.59
C PRO A 98 -12.33 -3.71 -2.47
N LEU A 99 -12.40 -4.42 -3.60
CA LEU A 99 -11.32 -4.51 -4.58
C LEU A 99 -11.07 -3.15 -5.22
N LEU A 100 -12.12 -2.49 -5.71
CA LEU A 100 -12.01 -1.15 -6.32
C LEU A 100 -11.57 -0.10 -5.30
N TYR A 101 -12.13 -0.14 -4.08
CA TYR A 101 -11.73 0.73 -2.97
C TYR A 101 -10.23 0.60 -2.67
N SER A 102 -9.74 -0.62 -2.49
CA SER A 102 -8.33 -0.89 -2.19
C SER A 102 -7.43 -0.41 -3.34
N ALA A 103 -7.76 -0.78 -4.58
CA ALA A 103 -6.97 -0.40 -5.74
C ALA A 103 -6.91 1.11 -5.97
N ALA A 104 -8.04 1.82 -5.82
CA ALA A 104 -8.10 3.27 -5.94
C ALA A 104 -7.30 3.96 -4.84
N MET A 105 -7.45 3.54 -3.59
CA MET A 105 -6.74 4.14 -2.45
C MET A 105 -5.22 3.94 -2.55
N ILE A 106 -4.77 2.75 -2.91
CA ILE A 106 -3.34 2.43 -3.03
C ILE A 106 -2.68 3.16 -4.20
N SER A 107 -3.40 3.30 -5.32
CA SER A 107 -2.88 4.01 -6.50
C SER A 107 -3.01 5.53 -6.41
N SER A 108 -3.73 6.05 -5.42
CA SER A 108 -3.82 7.48 -5.10
C SER A 108 -2.57 7.98 -4.36
N SER A 109 -2.48 9.31 -4.17
CA SER A 109 -1.45 9.95 -3.35
C SER A 109 -1.41 9.48 -1.89
N LEU A 110 -2.47 8.82 -1.42
CA LEU A 110 -2.51 8.23 -0.08
C LEU A 110 -1.60 7.00 0.04
N GLN A 111 -1.34 6.30 -1.07
CA GLN A 111 -0.46 5.13 -1.14
C GLN A 111 -0.82 4.07 -0.08
N GLY A 112 -2.10 3.93 0.24
CA GLY A 112 -2.57 3.07 1.32
C GLY A 112 -4.07 3.21 1.49
N THR A 113 -4.72 2.13 1.94
CA THR A 113 -6.13 2.17 2.33
C THR A 113 -6.30 2.82 3.70
N LEU A 114 -7.52 3.08 4.14
CA LEU A 114 -7.79 3.63 5.47
C LEU A 114 -7.14 2.81 6.60
N GLY A 115 -7.14 1.48 6.51
CA GLY A 115 -6.44 0.64 7.47
C GLY A 115 -4.93 0.80 7.44
N HIS A 116 -4.32 0.91 6.25
CA HIS A 116 -2.88 1.17 6.13
C HIS A 116 -2.53 2.53 6.72
N LEU A 117 -3.32 3.56 6.44
CA LEU A 117 -3.15 4.91 6.98
C LEU A 117 -3.24 4.91 8.51
N ALA A 118 -4.25 4.22 9.08
CA ALA A 118 -4.43 4.08 10.52
C ALA A 118 -3.26 3.33 11.19
N ALA A 119 -2.67 2.34 10.51
CA ALA A 119 -1.52 1.58 11.00
C ALA A 119 -0.15 2.26 10.73
N GLY A 120 -0.15 3.45 10.10
CA GLY A 120 1.07 4.15 9.70
C GLY A 120 1.86 3.36 8.65
N ILE A 121 1.19 2.81 7.65
CA ILE A 121 1.77 2.02 6.56
C ILE A 121 1.56 2.74 5.23
N THR A 122 2.60 2.72 4.40
CA THR A 122 2.58 3.16 3.01
C THR A 122 2.94 1.98 2.10
N VAL A 123 2.23 1.84 0.99
CA VAL A 123 2.44 0.83 -0.06
C VAL A 123 3.12 1.51 -1.25
N CYS A 124 4.29 1.01 -1.63
CA CYS A 124 5.04 1.48 -2.77
C CYS A 124 5.59 0.31 -3.59
N ASP A 125 6.13 0.58 -4.77
CA ASP A 125 6.89 -0.41 -5.51
C ASP A 125 8.25 -0.71 -4.83
N LYS A 126 9.02 -1.64 -5.41
CA LYS A 126 10.34 -2.03 -4.90
C LYS A 126 11.37 -0.90 -4.89
N GLN A 127 11.13 0.18 -5.63
CA GLN A 127 11.99 1.35 -5.76
C GLN A 127 11.47 2.53 -4.90
N GLY A 128 10.31 2.40 -4.26
CA GLY A 128 9.70 3.42 -3.43
C GLY A 128 8.75 4.37 -4.17
N TYR A 129 8.44 4.13 -5.44
CA TYR A 129 7.45 4.91 -6.19
C TYR A 129 6.02 4.50 -5.83
N ARG A 130 5.07 5.38 -6.14
CA ARG A 130 3.65 5.07 -6.08
C ARG A 130 3.27 3.94 -7.02
N VAL A 131 2.43 3.05 -6.51
CA VAL A 131 1.91 1.90 -7.24
C VAL A 131 0.90 2.36 -8.29
N GLY A 132 1.04 1.88 -9.53
CA GLY A 132 0.07 2.15 -10.60
C GLY A 132 -1.25 1.42 -10.38
N ILE A 133 -2.34 1.88 -11.01
CA ILE A 133 -3.68 1.27 -10.89
C ILE A 133 -3.66 -0.24 -11.23
N ALA A 134 -2.99 -0.63 -12.32
CA ALA A 134 -2.91 -2.04 -12.73
C ALA A 134 -2.19 -2.93 -11.68
N GLN A 135 -1.11 -2.43 -11.08
CA GLN A 135 -0.40 -3.13 -10.02
C GLN A 135 -1.24 -3.19 -8.73
N ALA A 136 -1.93 -2.11 -8.38
CA ALA A 136 -2.82 -2.06 -7.23
C ALA A 136 -4.03 -3.00 -7.36
N LEU A 137 -4.57 -3.13 -8.57
CA LEU A 137 -5.59 -4.13 -8.91
C LEU A 137 -5.03 -5.54 -8.78
N GLY A 138 -3.87 -5.83 -9.38
CA GLY A 138 -3.20 -7.13 -9.25
C GLY A 138 -2.97 -7.53 -7.80
N ARG A 139 -2.49 -6.59 -6.97
CA ARG A 139 -2.33 -6.77 -5.52
C ARG A 139 -3.66 -7.09 -4.83
N SER A 140 -4.70 -6.32 -5.13
CA SER A 140 -6.02 -6.47 -4.50
C SER A 140 -6.72 -7.77 -4.92
N CYS A 141 -6.59 -8.18 -6.20
CA CYS A 141 -7.05 -9.46 -6.70
C CYS A 141 -6.32 -10.63 -6.03
N ALA A 142 -4.99 -10.59 -5.97
CA ALA A 142 -4.19 -11.63 -5.31
C ALA A 142 -4.57 -11.77 -3.82
N LYS A 143 -4.76 -10.66 -3.12
CA LYS A 143 -5.24 -10.64 -1.74
C LYS A 143 -6.65 -11.25 -1.60
N MET A 144 -7.54 -11.01 -2.57
CA MET A 144 -8.89 -11.57 -2.55
C MET A 144 -8.89 -13.08 -2.80
N LEU A 145 -7.99 -13.59 -3.65
CA LEU A 145 -7.79 -15.01 -3.92
C LEU A 145 -7.15 -15.75 -2.74
N GLU A 146 -6.21 -15.11 -2.04
CA GLU A 146 -5.55 -15.69 -0.85
C GLU A 146 -6.54 -15.88 0.33
N GLY A 147 -7.64 -15.12 0.36
CA GLY A 147 -8.60 -15.17 1.47
C GLY A 147 -8.01 -14.70 2.80
N VAL A 148 -8.85 -14.51 3.80
CA VAL A 148 -8.48 -13.84 5.08
C VAL A 148 -7.50 -14.67 5.92
N LEU A 149 -7.80 -15.96 6.09
CA LEU A 149 -7.08 -16.84 7.00
C LEU A 149 -5.74 -17.35 6.41
N PRO A 150 -5.67 -17.75 5.12
CA PRO A 150 -4.40 -18.13 4.50
C PRO A 150 -3.46 -16.93 4.34
N PHE A 151 -3.99 -15.72 4.06
CA PHE A 151 -3.21 -14.47 4.06
C PHE A 151 -2.48 -14.23 5.38
N MET A 152 -3.17 -14.41 6.52
CA MET A 152 -2.59 -14.17 7.85
C MET A 152 -1.41 -15.11 8.14
N LEU A 153 -1.57 -16.39 7.84
CA LEU A 153 -0.57 -17.42 8.07
C LEU A 153 0.58 -17.32 7.07
N ALA A 154 0.28 -17.11 5.79
CA ALA A 154 1.27 -16.99 4.73
C ALA A 154 2.08 -15.69 4.87
N SER A 155 1.46 -14.58 5.27
CA SER A 155 2.18 -13.33 5.54
C SER A 155 3.09 -13.45 6.77
N ALA A 156 2.67 -14.15 7.83
CA ALA A 156 3.53 -14.41 8.98
C ALA A 156 4.80 -15.19 8.58
N PHE A 157 4.64 -16.22 7.75
CA PHE A 157 5.74 -17.06 7.28
C PHE A 157 6.67 -16.33 6.28
N THR A 158 6.11 -15.60 5.32
CA THR A 158 6.88 -14.89 4.28
C THR A 158 7.57 -13.63 4.80
N ILE A 159 7.00 -12.95 5.80
CA ILE A 159 7.66 -11.82 6.46
C ILE A 159 8.91 -12.26 7.24
N GLY A 160 8.89 -13.48 7.79
CA GLY A 160 10.05 -14.05 8.51
C GLY A 160 11.18 -14.53 7.59
N THR A 161 10.88 -14.84 6.34
CA THR A 161 11.83 -15.44 5.38
C THR A 161 12.25 -14.51 4.25
N SER A 162 11.50 -13.44 3.98
CA SER A 162 11.81 -12.45 2.94
C SER A 162 12.66 -11.30 3.48
N GLU A 163 13.78 -11.00 2.81
CA GLU A 163 14.65 -9.85 3.12
C GLU A 163 13.92 -8.50 3.12
N ARG A 164 12.84 -8.38 2.32
CA ARG A 164 12.02 -7.18 2.21
C ARG A 164 10.70 -7.27 2.97
N LYS A 165 10.54 -8.31 3.80
CA LYS A 165 9.33 -8.62 4.57
C LYS A 165 8.07 -8.59 3.70
N GLN A 166 8.13 -9.10 2.47
CA GLN A 166 6.99 -9.08 1.55
C GLN A 166 6.05 -10.24 1.84
N SER A 167 4.76 -10.02 1.63
CA SER A 167 3.76 -11.09 1.58
C SER A 167 3.66 -11.66 0.15
N LEU A 168 2.95 -12.78 -0.05
CA LEU A 168 2.81 -13.42 -1.36
C LEU A 168 2.17 -12.50 -2.42
N HIS A 169 1.01 -11.90 -2.15
CA HIS A 169 0.41 -10.90 -3.05
C HIS A 169 1.30 -9.67 -3.28
N ASP A 170 2.09 -9.25 -2.28
CA ASP A 170 3.05 -8.16 -2.46
C ASP A 170 4.19 -8.57 -3.42
N MET A 171 4.66 -9.83 -3.35
CA MET A 171 5.65 -10.38 -4.28
C MET A 171 5.10 -10.48 -5.70
N ILE A 172 3.86 -10.96 -5.86
CA ILE A 172 3.16 -11.08 -7.14
C ILE A 172 2.97 -9.70 -7.77
N ALA A 173 2.54 -8.72 -6.99
CA ALA A 173 2.30 -7.36 -7.47
C ALA A 173 3.57 -6.49 -7.56
N GLY A 174 4.71 -6.97 -7.07
CA GLY A 174 5.94 -6.21 -7.02
C GLY A 174 5.90 -5.01 -6.06
N THR A 175 5.11 -5.09 -4.99
CA THR A 175 4.90 -4.01 -4.02
C THR A 175 5.55 -4.32 -2.68
N VAL A 176 5.78 -3.30 -1.86
CA VAL A 176 6.31 -3.40 -0.50
C VAL A 176 5.51 -2.49 0.42
N CYS A 177 5.28 -2.95 1.65
CA CYS A 177 4.67 -2.15 2.71
C CYS A 177 5.74 -1.62 3.65
N VAL A 178 5.87 -0.30 3.73
CA VAL A 178 6.82 0.40 4.59
C VAL A 178 6.09 1.16 5.68
N ARG A 179 6.80 1.49 6.75
CA ARG A 179 6.27 2.39 7.78
C ARG A 179 6.25 3.83 7.26
N ARG A 180 5.21 4.58 7.61
CA ARG A 180 5.06 5.99 7.28
C ARG A 180 5.87 6.90 8.21
#